data_AF-A0A7W0RJ65-F1
#
_entry.id   AF-A0A7W0RJ65-F1
#
_cell.length_a   1.000
_cell.length_b   1.000
_cell.length_c   1.000
_cell.angle_alpha   90.00
_cell.angle_beta   90.00
_cell.angle_gamma   90.00
#
_symmetry.space_group_name_H-M   'P 1'
#
loop_
_entity.id
_entity.type
_entity.pdbx_description
1 polymer ?
#
loop_
_entity_poly.entity_id
_entity_poly.type
_entity_poly.pdbx_seq_one_letter_code
_entity_poly.pdbx_strand_id
1 'polypeptide(L)' 'MRNLIVLAFVGLFAQLVDGSLGMAYGVTSSSLLLAAGVAPAAASAAVHLSEVGTTLVSGAAHWKFGNVDWRI' A
#
# COMPACT_ATOMS: atom_id res chain seq x y z
N MET A 1 -7.04 5.31 -20.99
CA MET A 1 -6.95 3.87 -20.63
C MET A 1 -5.50 3.41 -20.45
N ARG A 2 -4.57 3.65 -21.38
CA ARG A 2 -3.16 3.24 -21.27
C ARG A 2 -2.48 3.65 -19.94
N ASN A 3 -2.68 4.89 -19.49
CA ASN A 3 -2.07 5.37 -18.23
C ASN A 3 -2.58 4.63 -16.99
N LEU A 4 -3.86 4.23 -16.97
CA LEU A 4 -4.43 3.47 -15.86
C LEU A 4 -3.87 2.06 -15.80
N ILE A 5 -3.62 1.44 -16.95
CA ILE A 5 -2.99 0.11 -17.02
C ILE A 5 -1.56 0.18 -16.49
N VAL A 6 -0.79 1.19 -16.90
CA VAL A 6 0.58 1.40 -16.39
C VAL A 6 0.57 1.62 -14.88
N LEU A 7 -0.32 2.49 -14.39
CA LEU A 7 -0.49 2.73 -12.95
C LEU A 7 -0.88 1.46 -12.19
N ALA A 8 -1.75 0.62 -12.76
CA ALA A 8 -2.15 -0.64 -12.16
C ALA A 8 -0.98 -1.62 -12.02
N PHE A 9 -0.14 -1.77 -13.06
CA PHE A 9 1.04 -2.63 -12.99
C PHE A 9 2.06 -2.09 -11.99
N VAL A 10 2.34 -0.80 -12.02
CA VAL A 10 3.27 -0.17 -11.05
C VAL A 10 2.77 -0.34 -9.61
N GLY A 11 1.47 -0.11 -9.38
CA GLY A 11 0.84 -0.33 -8.08
C GLY A 11 0.89 -1.79 -7.63
N LEU A 12 0.69 -2.74 -8.54
CA LEU A 12 0.77 -4.17 -8.26
C LEU A 12 2.20 -4.59 -7.82
N PHE A 13 3.23 -4.15 -8.54
CA PHE A 13 4.62 -4.42 -8.13
C PHE A 13 4.97 -3.75 -6.80
N ALA A 14 4.55 -2.51 -6.59
CA ALA A 14 4.75 -1.82 -5.32
C ALA A 14 4.11 -2.59 -4.14
N GLN A 15 2.89 -3.11 -4.32
CA GLN A 15 2.19 -3.86 -3.28
C GLN A 15 2.81 -5.24 -2.99
N LEU A 16 3.41 -5.89 -3.99
CA LEU A 16 4.14 -7.16 -3.80
C LEU A 16 5.40 -6.96 -2.97
N VAL A 17 6.14 -5.87 -3.23
CA VAL A 17 7.31 -5.49 -2.41
C VAL A 17 6.88 -5.15 -0.99
N ASP A 18 5.77 -4.43 -0.83
CA ASP A 18 5.26 -4.07 0.48
C ASP A 18 4.78 -5.27 1.29
N GLY A 19 3.93 -6.11 0.70
CA GLY A 19 3.40 -7.31 1.36
C GLY A 19 4.47 -8.35 1.70
N SER A 20 5.63 -8.31 1.04
CA SER A 20 6.77 -9.18 1.36
C SER A 20 7.71 -8.61 2.42
N LEU A 21 7.88 -7.29 2.49
CA LEU A 21 8.77 -6.62 3.45
C LEU A 21 8.03 -6.10 4.71
N GLY A 22 6.70 -6.02 4.68
CA GLY A 22 5.82 -5.62 5.78
C GLY A 22 5.85 -4.14 6.17
N MET A 23 6.91 -3.40 5.82
CA MET A 23 7.14 -1.99 6.26
C MET A 23 7.68 -1.09 5.13
N ALA A 24 7.82 -1.59 3.91
CA ALA A 24 8.56 -0.89 2.87
C ALA A 24 7.74 0.23 2.21
N TYR A 25 6.44 0.03 1.98
CA TYR A 25 5.64 1.00 1.24
C TYR A 25 5.53 2.34 1.93
N GLY A 26 5.25 2.35 3.24
CA GLY A 26 5.10 3.60 3.99
C GLY A 26 6.39 4.44 4.00
N VAL A 27 7.53 3.79 4.22
CA VAL A 27 8.84 4.45 4.30
C VAL A 27 9.32 4.90 2.91
N THR A 28 9.19 4.05 1.89
CA THR A 28 9.59 4.38 0.51
C THR A 28 8.70 5.48 -0.07
N SER A 29 7.39 5.38 0.08
CA SER A 29 6.44 6.36 -0.46
C SER A 29 6.57 7.72 0.23
N SER A 30 6.69 7.73 1.56
CA SER A 30 6.91 8.99 2.30
C SER A 30 8.24 9.63 1.89
N SER A 31 9.31 8.86 1.74
CA SER A 31 10.62 9.38 1.30
C SER A 31 10.56 9.98 -0.09
N LEU A 32 9.88 9.32 -1.04
CA LEU A 32 9.72 9.83 -2.41
C LEU A 32 8.84 11.09 -2.45
N LEU A 33 7.74 11.12 -1.70
CA LEU A 33 6.85 12.28 -1.63
C LEU A 33 7.55 13.49 -0.99
N LEU A 34 8.29 13.28 0.09
CA LEU A 34 9.10 14.34 0.71
C LEU A 34 10.22 14.81 -0.23
N ALA A 35 10.91 13.90 -0.91
CA ALA A 35 11.93 14.24 -1.91
C ALA A 35 11.35 15.02 -3.10
N ALA A 36 10.09 14.76 -3.46
CA ALA A 36 9.33 15.52 -4.45
C ALA A 36 8.79 16.86 -3.94
N GLY A 37 9.06 17.23 -2.68
CA GLY A 37 8.66 18.50 -2.07
C GLY A 37 7.22 18.54 -1.55
N VAL A 38 6.55 17.39 -1.41
CA VAL A 38 5.21 17.33 -0.82
C VAL A 38 5.29 17.66 0.68
N ALA A 39 4.38 18.51 1.15
CA ALA A 39 4.31 18.86 2.57
C ALA A 39 4.17 17.59 3.44
N PRO A 40 4.86 17.47 4.59
CA PRO A 40 4.86 16.24 5.39
C PRO A 40 3.47 15.73 5.77
N ALA A 41 2.55 16.65 6.10
CA ALA A 41 1.17 16.29 6.42
C ALA A 41 0.43 15.68 5.21
N ALA A 42 0.61 16.24 4.01
CA ALA A 42 0.00 15.73 2.79
C ALA A 42 0.64 14.40 2.34
N ALA A 43 1.95 14.26 2.47
CA ALA A 43 2.66 13.01 2.19
C ALA A 43 2.17 11.88 3.11
N SER A 44 2.10 12.15 4.42
CA SER A 44 1.57 11.21 5.41
C SER A 44 0.11 10.83 5.12
N ALA A 45 -0.75 11.82 4.84
CA ALA A 45 -2.15 11.58 4.52
C ALA A 45 -2.33 10.70 3.26
N ALA A 46 -1.54 10.96 2.21
CA ALA A 46 -1.58 10.16 0.99
C ALA A 46 -1.19 8.70 1.24
N VAL A 47 -0.10 8.48 1.98
CA VAL A 47 0.41 7.14 2.30
C VAL A 47 -0.58 6.35 3.15
N HIS A 48 -1.10 6.94 4.23
CA HIS A 48 -2.08 6.27 5.09
C HIS A 48 -3.39 6.01 4.34
N LEU A 49 -3.83 6.92 3.48
CA LEU A 49 -5.03 6.70 2.66
C LEU A 49 -4.86 5.50 1.73
N SER A 50 -3.71 5.36 1.07
CA SER A 50 -3.43 4.18 0.26
C SER A 50 -3.34 2.90 1.09
N GLU A 51 -2.74 2.97 2.28
CA GLU A 51 -2.54 1.83 3.17
C GLU A 51 -3.86 1.29 3.74
N VAL A 52 -4.84 2.16 3.99
CA VAL A 52 -6.20 1.74 4.38
C VAL A 52 -6.81 0.81 3.31
N GLY A 53 -6.71 1.19 2.04
CA GLY A 53 -7.27 0.41 0.94
C GLY A 53 -6.54 -0.93 0.76
N THR A 54 -5.22 -0.91 0.75
CA THR A 54 -4.40 -2.10 0.51
C THR A 54 -4.47 -3.08 1.69
N THR A 55 -4.48 -2.57 2.92
CA THR A 55 -4.64 -3.38 4.13
C THR A 55 -6.02 -4.02 4.21
N LEU A 56 -7.09 -3.30 3.83
CA LEU A 56 -8.43 -3.86 3.77
C LEU A 56 -8.50 -5.03 2.78
N VAL A 57 -7.95 -4.86 1.57
CA VAL A 57 -7.92 -5.92 0.55
C VAL A 57 -7.07 -7.10 1.02
N SER A 58 -5.92 -6.83 1.64
CA SER A 58 -5.06 -7.87 2.22
C SER A 58 -5.78 -8.65 3.32
N GLY A 59 -6.40 -7.96 4.28
CA GLY A 59 -7.19 -8.57 5.35
C GLY A 59 -8.35 -9.41 4.82
N ALA A 60 -9.08 -8.91 3.82
CA ALA A 60 -10.13 -9.67 3.15
C ALA A 60 -9.60 -10.93 2.45
N ALA A 61 -8.41 -10.88 1.85
CA ALA A 61 -7.76 -12.03 1.26
C ALA A 61 -7.36 -13.06 2.33
N HIS A 62 -6.72 -12.62 3.42
CA HIS A 62 -6.39 -13.48 4.55
C HIS A 62 -7.62 -14.18 5.13
N TRP A 63 -8.74 -13.45 5.27
CA TRP A 63 -10.01 -14.05 5.68
C TRP A 63 -10.50 -15.10 4.68
N LYS A 64 -10.56 -14.75 3.39
CA LYS A 64 -11.04 -15.64 2.32
C LYS A 64 -10.22 -16.93 2.20
N PHE A 65 -8.91 -16.86 2.42
CA PHE A 65 -8.02 -18.03 2.37
C PHE A 65 -7.93 -18.81 3.68
N GLY A 66 -8.66 -18.42 4.73
CA GLY A 66 -8.67 -19.13 6.01
C GLY A 66 -7.44 -18.86 6.88
N ASN A 67 -6.69 -17.79 6.62
CA ASN A 67 -5.51 -17.39 7.38
C ASN A 67 -5.85 -16.54 8.62
N VAL A 68 -7.12 -16.51 9.03
CA VAL A 68 -7.58 -15.78 10.21
C VAL A 68 -8.00 -16.80 11.27
N ASP A 69 -7.32 -16.77 12.42
CA ASP A 69 -7.74 -17.53 13.59
C ASP A 69 -8.82 -16.74 14.35
N TRP A 70 -10.03 -17.29 14.37
CA TRP A 70 -11.20 -16.69 15.01
C TRP A 70 -11.40 -17.15 16.45
N ARG A 71 -10.53 -18.02 16.98
CA ARG A 71 -10.70 -18.63 18.31
C ARG A 71 -10.11 -17.80 19.46
N ILE A 72 -9.69 -16.57 19.20
CA ILE A 72 -9.27 -15.59 20.21
C ILE A 72 -10.47 -14.78 20.68
#